data_AF-A0ABD3RDV9-F1
#
_entry.id   AF-A0ABD3RDV9-F1
#
_cell.length_a   1.000
_cell.length_b   1.000
_cell.length_c   1.000
_cell.angle_alpha   90.00
_cell.angle_beta   90.00
_cell.angle_gamma   90.00
#
_symmetry.space_group_name_H-M   'P 1'
#
loop_
_entity.id
_entity.type
_entity.pdbx_description
1 polymer ?
#
loop_
_entity_poly.entity_id
_entity_poly.type
_entity_poly.pdbx_seq_one_letter_code
_entity_poly.pdbx_strand_id
1 'polypeptide(L)'
;MLLPITEVTLSTFLLFTYVLLHRCSVAAWVTPNPQSTFLRSSSTSQPKPLSSSRHQNDEYGSFPETMDHIPLSQIFQRALVLQRSGADRSGALKAYREFLQVAEWHDVDPSLYAEVYANMGAVYAMQGKGGDDVNEGKRKELRIEAKSCFQKAVEYRPGLGSAWVNLALLMLAEGKEMGGEDISKVGDILQEARSCCVRALGMDNEDERSRALANKLVGDIDGMIKQMRV
;
A
#
# COMPACT_ATOMS: atom_id res chain seq x y z
N MET A 1 -21.10 26.17 -2.08
CA MET A 1 -21.93 24.96 -2.28
C MET A 1 -21.07 23.98 -3.07
N LEU A 2 -20.32 23.10 -2.39
CA LEU A 2 -19.36 22.18 -3.01
C LEU A 2 -20.13 20.99 -3.62
N LEU A 3 -19.87 20.67 -4.89
CA LEU A 3 -20.55 19.59 -5.63
C LEU A 3 -20.36 18.22 -4.94
N PRO A 4 -21.33 17.30 -5.07
CA PRO A 4 -21.30 16.02 -4.39
C PRO A 4 -20.28 15.08 -5.06
N ILE A 5 -19.09 14.96 -4.48
CA ILE A 5 -18.05 13.95 -4.81
C ILE A 5 -18.50 12.52 -4.34
N THR A 6 -19.78 12.33 -4.02
CA THR A 6 -20.24 11.27 -3.11
C THR A 6 -20.40 9.90 -3.73
N GLU A 7 -20.59 9.76 -5.04
CA GLU A 7 -20.86 8.44 -5.65
C GLU A 7 -19.69 7.83 -6.43
N VAL A 8 -18.84 8.66 -7.04
CA VAL A 8 -17.70 8.15 -7.82
C VAL A 8 -16.61 7.58 -6.90
N THR A 9 -16.45 8.09 -5.68
CA THR A 9 -15.32 7.69 -4.82
C THR A 9 -15.51 6.35 -4.09
N LEU A 10 -16.74 5.82 -3.99
CA LEU A 10 -16.99 4.55 -3.29
C LEU A 10 -16.87 3.33 -4.20
N SER A 11 -17.49 3.39 -5.38
CA SER A 11 -17.46 2.29 -6.35
C SER A 11 -16.11 2.17 -7.05
N THR A 12 -15.45 3.29 -7.34
CA THR A 12 -14.15 3.29 -8.04
C THR A 12 -13.01 2.78 -7.15
N PHE A 13 -13.07 2.97 -5.82
CA PHE A 13 -12.10 2.39 -4.88
C PHE A 13 -12.19 0.85 -4.82
N LEU A 14 -13.42 0.31 -4.81
CA LEU A 14 -13.66 -1.13 -4.82
C LEU A 14 -13.31 -1.76 -6.18
N LEU A 15 -13.46 -1.02 -7.28
CA LEU A 15 -13.05 -1.49 -8.61
C LEU A 15 -11.53 -1.55 -8.79
N PHE A 16 -10.77 -0.64 -8.18
CA PHE A 16 -9.32 -0.60 -8.36
C PHE A 16 -8.57 -1.73 -7.65
N THR A 17 -9.03 -2.09 -6.45
CA THR A 17 -8.49 -3.25 -5.71
C THR A 17 -8.77 -4.56 -6.44
N TYR A 18 -9.86 -4.65 -7.19
CA TYR A 18 -10.23 -5.83 -7.97
C TYR A 18 -9.25 -6.13 -9.13
N VAL A 19 -8.56 -5.11 -9.66
CA VAL A 19 -7.80 -5.22 -10.93
C VAL A 19 -6.31 -5.39 -10.74
N LEU A 20 -5.73 -4.78 -9.69
CA LEU A 20 -4.32 -5.01 -9.31
C LEU A 20 -3.96 -6.50 -9.23
N LEU A 21 -4.95 -7.34 -8.91
CA LEU A 21 -4.79 -8.78 -8.69
C LEU A 21 -4.80 -9.63 -9.96
N HIS A 22 -5.22 -9.11 -11.10
CA HIS A 22 -5.27 -9.87 -12.36
C HIS A 22 -3.95 -9.88 -13.13
N ARG A 23 -2.98 -9.05 -12.71
CA ARG A 23 -1.66 -8.92 -13.36
C ARG A 23 -0.47 -9.25 -12.47
N CYS A 24 -0.68 -9.61 -11.21
CA CYS A 24 0.38 -10.23 -10.39
C CYS A 24 0.78 -11.55 -11.04
N SER A 25 1.77 -11.52 -11.93
CA SER A 25 2.33 -12.74 -12.49
C SER A 25 3.11 -13.43 -11.37
N VAL A 26 2.42 -14.31 -10.65
CA VAL A 26 3.00 -15.25 -9.67
C VAL A 26 4.17 -16.04 -10.30
N ALA A 27 4.25 -16.08 -11.63
CA ALA A 27 5.33 -16.70 -12.39
C ALA A 27 6.74 -16.22 -12.03
N ALA A 28 6.93 -14.98 -11.54
CA ALA A 28 8.25 -14.49 -11.15
C ALA A 28 8.78 -15.09 -9.82
N TRP A 29 7.93 -15.76 -9.04
CA TRP A 29 8.23 -16.18 -7.66
C TRP A 29 8.46 -17.69 -7.51
N VAL A 30 8.41 -18.46 -8.61
CA VAL A 30 8.24 -19.92 -8.57
C VAL A 30 9.51 -20.72 -8.89
N THR A 31 10.66 -20.10 -9.18
CA THR A 31 11.90 -20.86 -9.35
C THR A 31 12.94 -20.49 -8.30
N PRO A 32 13.05 -21.24 -7.18
CA PRO A 32 14.30 -21.26 -6.43
C PRO A 32 15.40 -21.72 -7.38
N ASN A 33 16.47 -20.93 -7.53
CA ASN A 33 17.66 -21.35 -8.23
C ASN A 33 18.24 -22.59 -7.52
N PRO A 34 18.23 -23.80 -8.13
CA PRO A 34 18.66 -25.02 -7.45
C PRO A 34 20.18 -25.12 -7.25
N GLN A 35 20.95 -24.07 -7.58
CA GLN A 35 22.42 -24.09 -7.52
C GLN A 35 23.06 -23.22 -6.44
N SER A 36 22.31 -22.66 -5.48
CA SER A 36 22.95 -22.08 -4.27
C SER A 36 23.41 -23.19 -3.32
N THR A 37 24.41 -23.94 -3.75
CA THR A 37 25.27 -24.72 -2.86
C THR A 37 26.19 -23.72 -2.17
N PHE A 38 25.80 -23.32 -0.96
CA PHE A 38 26.57 -22.42 -0.13
C PHE A 38 27.86 -23.13 0.31
N LEU A 39 28.95 -22.89 -0.42
CA LEU A 39 30.29 -23.13 0.09
C LEU A 39 30.52 -22.17 1.25
N ARG A 40 30.49 -22.73 2.47
CA ARG A 40 30.86 -22.06 3.71
C ARG A 40 32.36 -21.75 3.68
N SER A 41 32.73 -20.59 3.17
CA SER A 41 34.08 -20.04 3.33
C SER A 41 34.20 -19.36 4.69
N SER A 42 34.94 -20.01 5.58
CA SER A 42 35.42 -19.45 6.84
C SER A 42 36.40 -18.31 6.58
N SER A 43 36.10 -17.10 7.02
CA SER A 43 37.12 -16.06 7.22
C SER A 43 36.75 -15.07 8.33
N THR A 44 37.72 -14.91 9.21
CA THR A 44 37.79 -14.21 10.49
C THR A 44 37.71 -12.67 10.40
N SER A 45 37.37 -12.04 11.54
CA SER A 45 37.58 -10.62 11.97
C SER A 45 36.42 -9.65 11.68
N GLN A 46 35.93 -8.76 12.56
CA GLN A 46 36.24 -8.25 13.92
C GLN A 46 34.93 -7.70 14.57
N PRO A 47 34.86 -7.49 15.90
CA PRO A 47 33.66 -6.97 16.57
C PRO A 47 33.51 -5.44 16.43
N LYS A 48 32.30 -4.99 16.07
CA LYS A 48 31.87 -3.58 16.14
C LYS A 48 31.20 -3.28 17.50
N PRO A 49 31.37 -2.07 18.05
CA PRO A 49 30.92 -1.73 19.39
C PRO A 49 29.40 -1.51 19.48
N LEU A 50 28.85 -1.95 20.61
CA LEU A 50 27.49 -1.74 21.07
C LEU A 50 27.27 -0.26 21.42
N SER A 51 26.30 0.38 20.77
CA SER A 51 25.62 1.57 21.31
C SER A 51 24.14 1.24 21.49
N SER A 52 23.77 1.19 22.76
CA SER A 52 22.44 1.02 23.32
C SER A 52 21.47 2.13 22.90
N SER A 53 20.28 1.76 22.42
CA SER A 53 19.06 2.45 22.82
C SER A 53 17.87 1.49 22.74
N ARG A 54 17.07 1.59 23.79
CA ARG A 54 16.11 0.65 24.33
C ARG A 54 14.72 1.07 23.87
N HIS A 55 14.04 0.24 23.08
CA HIS A 55 12.58 0.19 23.08
C HIS A 55 12.15 -1.27 23.11
N GLN A 56 11.56 -1.64 24.24
CA GLN A 56 10.97 -2.94 24.53
C GLN A 56 9.70 -3.08 23.70
N ASN A 57 9.70 -4.05 22.78
CA ASN A 57 8.52 -4.74 22.28
C ASN A 57 8.90 -6.22 22.17
N ASP A 58 9.11 -6.84 23.32
CA ASP A 58 9.41 -8.26 23.47
C ASP A 58 8.11 -9.07 23.30
N GLU A 59 7.62 -9.19 22.06
CA GLU A 59 6.61 -10.18 21.67
C GLU A 59 6.86 -10.71 20.25
N TYR A 60 8.13 -10.94 19.91
CA TYR A 60 8.53 -11.73 18.74
C TYR A 60 9.11 -13.05 19.23
N GLY A 61 8.21 -14.00 19.50
CA GLY A 61 8.55 -15.35 19.92
C GLY A 61 9.46 -16.06 18.91
N SER A 62 10.33 -16.93 19.41
CA SER A 62 11.14 -17.87 18.62
C SER A 62 10.38 -18.36 17.40
N PHE A 63 10.96 -18.14 16.22
CA PHE A 63 10.46 -18.75 14.99
C PHE A 63 10.39 -20.27 15.22
N PRO A 64 9.23 -20.92 15.01
CA PRO A 64 9.14 -22.36 15.08
C PRO A 64 10.16 -22.95 14.10
N GLU A 65 11.08 -23.79 14.58
CA GLU A 65 12.04 -24.54 13.74
C GLU A 65 11.34 -25.42 12.68
N THR A 66 10.02 -25.52 12.74
CA THR A 66 9.16 -26.26 11.83
C THR A 66 8.24 -25.35 11.00
N MET A 67 8.62 -24.09 10.72
CA MET A 67 7.99 -23.39 9.59
C MET A 67 8.39 -24.12 8.31
N ASP A 68 7.70 -25.23 8.05
CA ASP A 68 7.68 -25.92 6.77
C ASP A 68 7.53 -24.86 5.69
N HIS A 69 8.43 -24.91 4.72
CA HIS A 69 8.64 -23.91 3.68
C HIS A 69 7.36 -23.61 2.88
N ILE A 70 6.45 -22.80 3.41
CA ILE A 70 5.28 -22.33 2.65
C ILE A 70 5.83 -21.37 1.58
N PRO A 71 5.66 -21.67 0.28
CA PRO A 71 6.12 -20.78 -0.76
C PRO A 71 5.44 -19.41 -0.64
N LEU A 72 6.20 -18.33 -0.87
CA LEU A 72 5.68 -16.95 -0.86
C LEU A 72 4.41 -16.78 -1.71
N SER A 73 4.34 -17.49 -2.85
CA SER A 73 3.16 -17.52 -3.72
C SER A 73 1.89 -18.02 -3.02
N GLN A 74 2.00 -19.04 -2.16
CA GLN A 74 0.86 -19.57 -1.41
C GLN A 74 0.42 -18.61 -0.31
N ILE A 75 1.37 -18.01 0.42
CA ILE A 75 1.08 -17.00 1.45
C ILE A 75 0.35 -15.81 0.82
N PHE A 76 0.85 -15.33 -0.32
CA PHE A 76 0.23 -14.25 -1.08
C PHE A 76 -1.18 -14.61 -1.55
N GLN A 77 -1.36 -15.75 -2.21
CA GLN A 77 -2.68 -16.22 -2.68
C GLN A 77 -3.70 -16.31 -1.54
N ARG A 78 -3.29 -16.83 -0.37
CA ARG A 78 -4.12 -16.86 0.84
C ARG A 78 -4.55 -15.44 1.26
N ALA A 79 -3.62 -14.49 1.28
CA ALA A 79 -3.92 -13.08 1.59
C ALA A 79 -4.94 -12.48 0.61
N LEU A 80 -4.80 -12.76 -0.70
CA LEU A 80 -5.74 -12.27 -1.72
C LEU A 80 -7.15 -12.83 -1.52
N VAL A 81 -7.27 -14.14 -1.21
CA VAL A 81 -8.55 -14.79 -0.97
C VAL A 81 -9.26 -14.16 0.23
N LEU A 82 -8.53 -13.96 1.34
CA LEU A 82 -9.06 -13.31 2.55
C LEU A 82 -9.48 -11.85 2.28
N GLN A 83 -8.68 -11.11 1.50
CA GLN A 83 -9.03 -9.74 1.11
C GLN A 83 -10.32 -9.69 0.28
N ARG A 84 -10.48 -10.61 -0.68
CA ARG A 84 -11.63 -10.66 -1.60
C ARG A 84 -12.92 -11.12 -0.94
N SER A 85 -12.83 -12.01 0.05
CA SER A 85 -14.02 -12.46 0.78
C SER A 85 -14.69 -11.32 1.55
N GLY A 86 -13.93 -10.25 1.85
CA GLY A 86 -14.41 -9.07 2.58
C GLY A 86 -14.73 -9.32 4.05
N ALA A 87 -14.93 -10.58 4.44
CA ALA A 87 -15.28 -11.01 5.78
C ALA A 87 -14.12 -10.95 6.77
N ASP A 88 -12.87 -11.16 6.31
CA ASP A 88 -11.70 -11.20 7.18
C ASP A 88 -10.53 -10.34 6.67
N ARG A 89 -10.72 -9.02 6.75
CA ARG A 89 -9.69 -8.03 6.41
C ARG A 89 -8.47 -8.12 7.33
N SER A 90 -8.69 -8.48 8.60
CA SER A 90 -7.61 -8.64 9.59
C SER A 90 -6.74 -9.87 9.28
N GLY A 91 -7.35 -10.98 8.87
CA GLY A 91 -6.65 -12.17 8.38
C GLY A 91 -5.86 -11.90 7.11
N ALA A 92 -6.41 -11.10 6.17
CA ALA A 92 -5.67 -10.67 4.99
C ALA A 92 -4.39 -9.89 5.37
N LEU A 93 -4.49 -8.93 6.28
CA LEU A 93 -3.33 -8.18 6.79
C LEU A 93 -2.33 -9.06 7.54
N LYS A 94 -2.79 -10.08 8.27
CA LYS A 94 -1.90 -11.05 8.92
C LYS A 94 -1.12 -11.86 7.87
N ALA A 95 -1.79 -12.34 6.83
CA ALA A 95 -1.16 -13.10 5.77
C ALA A 95 -0.17 -12.24 4.95
N TYR A 96 -0.46 -10.97 4.69
CA TYR A 96 0.51 -10.06 4.06
C TYR A 96 1.73 -9.78 4.93
N ARG A 97 1.57 -9.62 6.25
CA ARG A 97 2.71 -9.45 7.17
C ARG A 97 3.59 -10.70 7.21
N GLU A 98 2.99 -11.89 7.23
CA GLU A 98 3.71 -13.16 7.12
C GLU A 98 4.48 -13.25 5.80
N PHE A 99 3.87 -12.83 4.68
CA PHE A 99 4.58 -12.75 3.40
C PHE A 99 5.82 -11.86 3.50
N LEU A 100 5.68 -10.64 4.05
CA LEU A 100 6.78 -9.70 4.15
C LEU A 100 7.91 -10.24 5.03
N GLN A 101 7.58 -10.86 6.16
CA GLN A 101 8.57 -11.48 7.05
C GLN A 101 9.36 -12.58 6.34
N VAL A 102 8.67 -13.47 5.62
CA VAL A 102 9.32 -14.55 4.86
C VAL A 102 10.16 -13.99 3.71
N ALA A 103 9.68 -12.96 3.01
CA ALA A 103 10.42 -12.32 1.92
C ALA A 103 11.69 -11.62 2.43
N GLU A 104 11.60 -10.88 3.53
CA GLU A 104 12.74 -10.23 4.19
C GLU A 104 13.76 -11.27 4.71
N TRP A 105 13.28 -12.36 5.31
CA TRP A 105 14.14 -13.46 5.78
C TRP A 105 14.94 -14.11 4.66
N HIS A 106 14.35 -14.21 3.46
CA HIS A 106 14.98 -14.77 2.28
C HIS A 106 15.70 -13.73 1.40
N ASP A 107 15.87 -12.49 1.89
CA ASP A 107 16.54 -11.38 1.20
C ASP A 107 15.99 -11.14 -0.22
N VAL A 108 14.67 -11.21 -0.36
CA VAL A 108 14.02 -10.94 -1.65
C VAL A 108 14.00 -9.44 -1.91
N ASP A 109 14.28 -9.03 -3.16
CA ASP A 109 14.24 -7.61 -3.56
C ASP A 109 12.84 -7.00 -3.30
N PRO A 110 12.74 -5.92 -2.51
CA PRO A 110 11.48 -5.24 -2.22
C PRO A 110 10.68 -4.74 -3.43
N SER A 111 11.36 -4.41 -4.53
CA SER A 111 10.71 -3.99 -5.77
C SER A 111 9.81 -5.08 -6.35
N LEU A 112 10.13 -6.35 -6.10
CA LEU A 112 9.32 -7.48 -6.54
C LEU A 112 8.00 -7.52 -5.75
N TYR A 113 8.02 -7.29 -4.43
CA TYR A 113 6.82 -7.35 -3.58
C TYR A 113 6.18 -5.99 -3.25
N ALA A 114 6.52 -4.92 -3.99
CA ALA A 114 5.90 -3.61 -3.83
C ALA A 114 4.35 -3.65 -3.88
N GLU A 115 3.79 -4.55 -4.69
CA GLU A 115 2.34 -4.77 -4.80
C GLU A 115 1.70 -5.29 -3.51
N VAL A 116 2.45 -5.99 -2.64
CA VAL A 116 1.98 -6.43 -1.32
C VAL A 116 1.65 -5.22 -0.44
N TYR A 117 2.53 -4.22 -0.42
CA TYR A 117 2.25 -2.96 0.29
C TYR A 117 1.05 -2.23 -0.30
N ALA A 118 0.93 -2.15 -1.63
CA ALA A 118 -0.24 -1.54 -2.26
C ALA A 118 -1.55 -2.25 -1.84
N ASN A 119 -1.54 -3.58 -1.78
CA ASN A 119 -2.70 -4.36 -1.34
C ASN A 119 -3.00 -4.15 0.15
N MET A 120 -1.99 -4.13 1.02
CA MET A 120 -2.16 -3.78 2.44
C MET A 120 -2.77 -2.39 2.61
N GLY A 121 -2.28 -1.40 1.87
CA GLY A 121 -2.80 -0.04 1.90
C GLY A 121 -4.28 0.03 1.50
N ALA A 122 -4.67 -0.75 0.49
CA ALA A 122 -6.06 -0.91 0.10
C ALA A 122 -6.91 -1.54 1.21
N VAL A 123 -6.42 -2.58 1.89
CA VAL A 123 -7.15 -3.21 3.01
C VAL A 123 -7.36 -2.23 4.16
N TYR A 124 -6.33 -1.47 4.54
CA TYR A 124 -6.45 -0.42 5.55
C TYR A 124 -7.45 0.67 5.16
N ALA A 125 -7.40 1.14 3.91
CA ALA A 125 -8.35 2.13 3.40
C ALA A 125 -9.80 1.60 3.41
N MET A 126 -10.01 0.32 3.10
CA MET A 126 -11.33 -0.32 3.16
C MET A 126 -11.84 -0.48 4.61
N GLN A 127 -10.95 -0.80 5.56
CA GLN A 127 -11.31 -0.84 6.98
C GLN A 127 -11.68 0.55 7.51
N GLY A 128 -10.96 1.60 7.12
CA GLY A 128 -11.26 2.98 7.53
C GLY A 128 -12.61 3.51 7.02
N LYS A 129 -13.13 2.94 5.92
CA LYS A 129 -14.47 3.26 5.38
C LYS A 129 -15.60 2.43 6.00
N GLY A 130 -15.30 1.26 6.57
CA GLY A 130 -16.30 0.23 6.84
C GLY A 130 -16.89 0.30 8.23
N GLY A 131 -18.09 0.85 8.36
CA GLY A 131 -19.01 0.60 9.47
C GLY A 131 -19.23 1.78 10.41
N ASP A 132 -20.47 1.90 10.90
CA ASP A 132 -20.87 2.85 11.94
C ASP A 132 -20.11 2.64 13.27
N ASP A 133 -19.51 1.45 13.44
CA ASP A 133 -18.78 1.04 14.64
C ASP A 133 -17.33 1.57 14.72
N VAL A 134 -16.77 2.11 13.63
CA VAL A 134 -15.38 2.61 13.64
C VAL A 134 -15.37 4.07 14.09
N ASN A 135 -14.86 4.31 15.30
CA ASN A 135 -14.69 5.67 15.81
C ASN A 135 -13.68 6.48 14.97
N GLU A 136 -13.77 7.81 15.05
CA GLU A 136 -12.96 8.74 14.26
C GLU A 136 -11.45 8.55 14.45
N GLY A 137 -11.01 8.30 15.69
CA GLY A 137 -9.60 8.04 15.98
C GLY A 137 -9.08 6.83 15.22
N LYS A 138 -9.87 5.74 15.20
CA LYS A 138 -9.49 4.52 14.50
C LYS A 138 -9.48 4.69 12.98
N ARG A 139 -10.44 5.46 12.42
CA ARG A 139 -10.43 5.80 10.98
C ARG A 139 -9.16 6.54 10.59
N LYS A 140 -8.74 7.50 11.41
CA LYS A 140 -7.50 8.27 11.20
C LYS A 140 -6.26 7.38 11.23
N GLU A 141 -6.14 6.48 12.21
CA GLU A 141 -5.06 5.49 12.27
C GLU A 141 -5.02 4.62 11.00
N LEU A 142 -6.15 4.06 10.60
CA LEU A 142 -6.24 3.21 9.41
C LEU A 142 -5.87 3.99 8.13
N ARG A 143 -6.19 5.28 8.06
CA ARG A 143 -5.78 6.14 6.95
C ARG A 143 -4.27 6.38 6.93
N ILE A 144 -3.65 6.58 8.10
CA ILE A 144 -2.19 6.73 8.23
C ILE A 144 -1.48 5.45 7.77
N GLU A 145 -1.95 4.29 8.22
CA GLU A 145 -1.42 2.98 7.80
C GLU A 145 -1.58 2.78 6.29
N ALA A 146 -2.73 3.15 5.72
CA ALA A 146 -2.97 3.07 4.29
C ALA A 146 -1.96 3.93 3.49
N LYS A 147 -1.75 5.18 3.92
CA LYS A 147 -0.76 6.08 3.28
C LYS A 147 0.66 5.52 3.37
N SER A 148 1.07 5.07 4.55
CA SER A 148 2.39 4.46 4.78
C SER A 148 2.63 3.27 3.85
N CYS A 149 1.64 2.39 3.71
CA CYS A 149 1.71 1.27 2.79
C CYS A 149 1.86 1.71 1.32
N PHE A 150 1.05 2.66 0.85
CA PHE A 150 1.20 3.13 -0.54
C PHE A 150 2.51 3.88 -0.77
N GLN A 151 3.02 4.62 0.22
CA GLN A 151 4.33 5.27 0.16
C GLN A 151 5.45 4.25 -0.02
N LYS A 152 5.46 3.16 0.77
CA LYS A 152 6.42 2.06 0.57
C LYS A 152 6.29 1.42 -0.81
N ALA A 153 5.06 1.24 -1.30
CA ALA A 153 4.83 0.65 -2.61
C ALA A 153 5.45 1.49 -3.74
N VAL A 154 5.30 2.83 -3.70
CA VAL A 154 5.90 3.73 -4.70
C VAL A 154 7.39 3.99 -4.47
N GLU A 155 7.90 3.80 -3.25
CA GLU A 155 9.34 3.82 -2.95
C GLU A 155 10.04 2.64 -3.62
N TYR A 156 9.52 1.43 -3.43
CA TYR A 156 10.09 0.21 -4.01
C TYR A 156 9.82 0.07 -5.51
N ARG A 157 8.68 0.57 -6.00
CA ARG A 157 8.33 0.55 -7.42
C ARG A 157 7.66 1.86 -7.84
N PRO A 158 8.46 2.90 -8.19
CA PRO A 158 7.94 4.20 -8.61
C PRO A 158 6.96 4.17 -9.79
N GLY A 159 7.09 3.19 -10.69
CA GLY A 159 6.18 2.97 -11.82
C GLY A 159 4.83 2.32 -11.47
N LEU A 160 4.58 1.98 -10.19
CA LEU A 160 3.32 1.38 -9.74
C LEU A 160 2.22 2.45 -9.64
N GLY A 161 1.66 2.83 -10.81
CA GLY A 161 0.72 3.95 -10.91
C GLY A 161 -0.54 3.81 -10.06
N SER A 162 -0.99 2.59 -9.79
CA SER A 162 -2.15 2.34 -8.92
C SER A 162 -1.91 2.80 -7.48
N ALA A 163 -0.69 2.69 -6.97
CA ALA A 163 -0.33 3.15 -5.62
C ALA A 163 -0.33 4.69 -5.55
N TRP A 164 0.17 5.37 -6.59
CA TRP A 164 0.07 6.83 -6.72
C TRP A 164 -1.37 7.32 -6.76
N VAL A 165 -2.23 6.66 -7.55
CA VAL A 165 -3.66 7.01 -7.61
C VAL A 165 -4.34 6.82 -6.25
N ASN A 166 -4.05 5.72 -5.56
CA ASN A 166 -4.62 5.49 -4.23
C ASN A 166 -4.13 6.51 -3.18
N LEU A 167 -2.87 6.97 -3.25
CA LEU A 167 -2.38 8.08 -2.42
C LEU A 167 -3.19 9.35 -2.68
N ALA A 168 -3.39 9.71 -3.95
CA ALA A 168 -4.18 10.88 -4.32
C ALA A 168 -5.60 10.79 -3.76
N LEU A 169 -6.25 9.63 -3.89
CA LEU A 169 -7.59 9.43 -3.36
C LEU A 169 -7.68 9.53 -1.82
N LEU A 170 -6.66 9.04 -1.09
CA LEU A 170 -6.59 9.21 0.37
C LEU A 170 -6.41 10.68 0.78
N MET A 171 -5.60 11.44 0.04
CA MET A 171 -5.41 12.88 0.24
C MET A 171 -6.71 13.64 0.00
N LEU A 172 -7.43 13.34 -1.08
CA LEU A 172 -8.74 13.95 -1.36
C LEU A 172 -9.77 13.65 -0.27
N ALA A 173 -9.78 12.42 0.26
CA ALA A 173 -10.66 12.06 1.37
C ALA A 173 -10.35 12.88 2.63
N GLU A 174 -9.08 13.04 2.96
CA GLU A 174 -8.65 13.87 4.10
C GLU A 174 -9.00 15.36 3.90
N GLY A 175 -8.76 15.91 2.71
CA GLY A 175 -9.16 17.28 2.37
C GLY A 175 -10.66 17.52 2.53
N LYS A 176 -11.48 16.53 2.16
CA LYS A 176 -12.94 16.59 2.34
C LYS A 176 -13.36 16.61 3.81
N GLU A 177 -12.71 15.82 4.65
CA GLU A 177 -13.04 15.71 6.08
C GLU A 177 -12.67 16.97 6.87
N MET A 178 -11.72 17.77 6.39
CA MET A 178 -11.38 19.06 7.01
C MET A 178 -12.46 20.13 6.91
N GLY A 179 -13.59 19.87 6.24
CA GLY A 179 -14.77 20.74 6.26
C GLY A 179 -14.57 22.15 5.69
N GLY A 180 -13.42 22.42 5.06
CA GLY A 180 -13.05 23.76 4.57
C GLY A 180 -12.64 24.75 5.68
N GLU A 181 -12.38 24.29 6.90
CA GLU A 181 -11.96 25.16 8.01
C GLU A 181 -10.59 25.80 7.77
N ASP A 182 -9.73 25.15 6.99
CA ASP A 182 -8.40 25.62 6.61
C ASP A 182 -8.20 25.51 5.09
N ILE A 183 -8.65 26.55 4.38
CA ILE A 183 -8.57 26.66 2.91
C ILE A 183 -7.12 26.50 2.42
N SER A 184 -6.14 27.00 3.18
CA SER A 184 -4.72 26.88 2.82
C SER A 184 -4.30 25.42 2.81
N LYS A 185 -4.56 24.69 3.90
CA LYS A 185 -4.23 23.25 3.99
C LYS A 185 -4.96 22.41 2.95
N VAL A 186 -6.24 22.70 2.69
CA VAL A 186 -6.98 22.02 1.62
C VAL A 186 -6.31 22.27 0.26
N GLY A 187 -5.84 23.49 0.01
CA GLY A 187 -5.10 23.84 -1.20
C GLY A 187 -3.82 23.02 -1.34
N ASP A 188 -3.03 22.89 -0.28
CA ASP A 188 -1.79 22.10 -0.26
C ASP A 188 -2.06 20.61 -0.55
N ILE A 189 -3.11 20.05 0.06
CA ILE A 189 -3.54 18.66 -0.14
C ILE A 189 -3.99 18.41 -1.58
N LEU A 190 -4.71 19.35 -2.19
CA LEU A 190 -5.11 19.26 -3.59
C LEU A 190 -3.89 19.27 -4.52
N GLN A 191 -2.88 20.11 -4.22
CA GLN A 191 -1.63 20.13 -5.00
C GLN A 191 -0.87 18.80 -4.86
N GLU A 192 -0.79 18.24 -3.65
CA GLU A 192 -0.12 16.96 -3.41
C GLU A 192 -0.84 15.80 -4.10
N ALA A 193 -2.18 15.74 -4.01
CA ALA A 193 -3.00 14.75 -4.70
C ALA A 193 -2.84 14.84 -6.22
N ARG A 194 -2.78 16.07 -6.76
CA ARG A 194 -2.52 16.31 -8.18
C ARG A 194 -1.15 15.79 -8.59
N SER A 195 -0.11 16.08 -7.80
CA SER A 195 1.26 15.60 -8.04
C SER A 195 1.31 14.06 -8.11
N CYS A 196 0.60 13.38 -7.19
CA CYS A 196 0.47 11.93 -7.23
C CYS A 196 -0.19 11.44 -8.53
N CYS A 197 -1.28 12.08 -8.99
CA CYS A 197 -1.92 11.71 -10.27
C CYS A 197 -1.00 11.94 -11.47
N VAL A 198 -0.25 13.05 -11.51
CA VAL A 198 0.73 13.31 -12.57
C VAL A 198 1.85 12.26 -12.56
N ARG A 199 2.32 11.85 -11.39
CA ARG A 199 3.30 10.75 -11.27
C ARG A 199 2.72 9.41 -11.73
N ALA A 200 1.43 9.16 -11.52
CA ALA A 200 0.77 7.96 -12.04
C ALA A 200 0.61 7.97 -13.58
N LEU A 201 0.54 9.16 -14.18
CA LEU A 201 0.50 9.34 -15.64
C LEU A 201 1.90 9.30 -16.27
N GLY A 202 2.89 9.74 -15.51
CA GLY A 202 4.30 9.60 -15.83
C GLY A 202 4.83 8.23 -15.42
N MET A 203 6.08 7.96 -15.81
CA MET A 203 6.75 6.66 -15.61
C MET A 203 6.07 5.55 -16.44
N ASP A 204 6.75 4.42 -16.65
CA ASP A 204 6.28 3.28 -17.45
C ASP A 204 5.10 2.55 -16.79
N ASN A 205 4.04 3.28 -16.46
CA ASN A 205 2.83 2.75 -15.87
C ASN A 205 2.05 1.97 -16.93
N GLU A 206 2.19 0.65 -16.86
CA GLU A 206 1.52 -0.29 -17.75
C GLU A 206 0.01 -0.45 -17.45
N ASP A 207 -0.48 0.08 -16.33
CA ASP A 207 -1.89 -0.01 -15.96
C ASP A 207 -2.71 1.14 -16.58
N GLU A 208 -3.29 0.85 -17.74
CA GLU A 208 -4.19 1.76 -18.46
C GLU A 208 -5.36 2.27 -17.60
N ARG A 209 -5.86 1.45 -16.65
CA ARG A 209 -6.95 1.89 -15.77
C ARG A 209 -6.45 2.93 -14.79
N SER A 210 -5.30 2.70 -14.16
CA SER A 210 -4.61 3.69 -13.30
C SER A 210 -4.45 5.01 -14.03
N ARG A 211 -4.01 4.97 -15.28
CA ARG A 211 -3.83 6.17 -16.11
C ARG A 211 -5.15 6.87 -16.41
N ALA A 212 -6.18 6.14 -16.82
CA ALA A 212 -7.50 6.72 -17.10
C ALA A 212 -8.09 7.40 -15.86
N LEU A 213 -7.98 6.77 -14.68
CA LEU A 213 -8.45 7.36 -13.43
C LEU A 213 -7.60 8.57 -13.03
N ALA A 214 -6.27 8.50 -13.13
CA ALA A 214 -5.38 9.61 -12.84
C ALA A 214 -5.70 10.84 -13.71
N ASN A 215 -5.91 10.66 -15.02
CA ASN A 215 -6.31 11.73 -15.93
C ASN A 215 -7.63 12.40 -15.50
N LYS A 216 -8.63 11.60 -15.14
CA LYS A 216 -9.90 12.11 -14.63
C LYS A 216 -9.69 12.92 -13.34
N LEU A 217 -8.95 12.37 -12.38
CA LEU A 217 -8.69 13.04 -11.10
C LEU A 217 -7.93 14.36 -11.28
N VAL A 218 -6.97 14.45 -12.21
CA VAL A 218 -6.29 15.73 -12.51
C VAL A 218 -7.29 16.79 -12.94
N GLY A 219 -8.22 16.46 -13.85
CA GLY A 219 -9.26 17.39 -14.29
C GLY A 219 -10.19 17.84 -13.16
N ASP A 220 -10.62 16.91 -12.32
CA ASP A 220 -11.47 17.20 -11.16
C ASP A 220 -10.75 18.11 -10.15
N ILE A 221 -9.47 17.81 -9.85
CA ILE A 221 -8.64 18.59 -8.93
C ILE A 221 -8.36 20.00 -9.46
N ASP A 222 -8.04 20.14 -10.75
CA ASP A 222 -7.82 21.46 -11.37
C ASP A 222 -9.08 22.32 -11.31
N GLY A 223 -10.26 21.71 -11.47
CA GLY A 223 -11.55 22.36 -11.24
C GLY A 223 -11.72 22.86 -9.80
N MET A 224 -11.41 22.03 -8.81
CA MET A 224 -11.48 22.39 -7.38
C MET A 224 -10.52 23.52 -7.01
N ILE A 225 -9.26 23.45 -7.45
CA ILE A 225 -8.24 24.49 -7.20
C ILE A 225 -8.69 25.83 -7.79
N LYS A 226 -9.28 25.83 -8.99
CA LYS A 226 -9.79 27.06 -9.62
C LYS A 226 -10.93 27.67 -8.81
N GLN A 227 -11.85 26.86 -8.30
CA GLN A 227 -12.98 27.33 -7.48
C GLN A 227 -12.54 27.96 -6.16
N MET A 228 -11.42 27.51 -5.58
CA MET A 228 -10.89 28.08 -4.32
C MET A 228 -10.23 29.45 -4.48
N ARG A 229 -9.94 29.88 -5.72
CA ARG A 229 -9.29 31.18 -6.01
C ARG A 229 -10.27 32.31 -6.32
N VAL A 230 -11.56 31.99 -6.46
CA VAL A 230 -12.64 32.94 -6.78
C VAL A 230 -13.35 33.32 -5.49
#